data_AF-A0A1N6T6K2-F1
#
_entry.id   AF-A0A1N6T6K2-F1
#
_cell.length_a   1.000
_cell.length_b   1.000
_cell.length_c   1.000
_cell.angle_alpha   90.00
_cell.angle_beta   90.00
_cell.angle_gamma   90.00
#
_symmetry.space_group_name_H-M   'P 1'
#
loop_
_entity.id
_entity.type
_entity.pdbx_description
1 polymer ?
#
loop_
_entity_poly.entity_id
_entity_poly.type
_entity_poly.pdbx_seq_one_letter_code
_entity_poly.pdbx_strand_id
1 'polypeptide(L)'
;MEAVRGAGPAPIKGEGASFNVSELMVSSQDTIVKGQDSTKVAYVREDDPKMKKKAPTVKKTRISYKRDVQRASLSKQSAEGNMIDVIVMQSGRVLRNLEDVQLAGSSGNQLASQNFVGFENMVIPFEGTVRFRASNQMGTATYDREVRFTIMEQGRWVLRIDL
;
A
#
# COMPACT_ATOMS: atom_id res chain seq x y z
N MET A 1 -20.65 27.47 65.52
CA MET A 1 -21.78 27.89 64.65
C MET A 1 -21.89 26.89 63.52
N GLU A 2 -23.04 26.21 63.45
CA GLU A 2 -23.67 25.38 62.38
C GLU A 2 -22.76 24.45 61.51
N ALA A 3 -22.84 23.11 61.50
CA ALA A 3 -23.94 22.13 61.34
C ALA A 3 -24.70 22.31 60.00
N VAL A 4 -24.72 21.38 59.03
CA VAL A 4 -25.57 20.17 58.98
C VAL A 4 -25.46 19.50 57.58
N ARG A 5 -25.28 18.15 57.55
CA ARG A 5 -25.94 17.07 56.74
C ARG A 5 -26.18 17.29 55.21
N GLY A 6 -26.06 16.34 54.28
CA GLY A 6 -26.03 14.88 54.28
C GLY A 6 -26.50 14.35 52.90
N ALA A 7 -26.50 13.03 52.72
CA ALA A 7 -27.17 12.22 51.68
C ALA A 7 -26.44 11.91 50.34
N GLY A 8 -25.88 10.69 50.23
CA GLY A 8 -26.23 9.78 49.12
C GLY A 8 -27.58 9.10 49.43
N PRO A 9 -28.18 8.20 48.60
CA PRO A 9 -27.65 7.36 47.51
C PRO A 9 -28.40 7.57 46.16
N ALA A 10 -28.12 6.94 45.02
CA ALA A 10 -28.50 5.56 44.65
C ALA A 10 -28.30 5.36 43.11
N PRO A 11 -28.24 4.11 42.61
CA PRO A 11 -27.80 3.75 41.26
C PRO A 11 -28.90 3.84 40.19
N ILE A 12 -28.47 4.04 38.94
CA ILE A 12 -29.33 4.03 37.76
C ILE A 12 -29.61 2.57 37.36
N LYS A 13 -30.87 2.15 37.43
CA LYS A 13 -31.40 0.87 36.94
C LYS A 13 -32.53 1.13 35.96
N GLY A 14 -32.44 0.51 34.78
CA GLY A 14 -33.51 0.29 33.79
C GLY A 14 -32.93 -0.66 32.73
N GLU A 15 -33.19 -1.98 32.76
CA GLU A 15 -34.37 -2.65 32.17
C GLU A 15 -34.32 -2.56 30.64
N GLY A 16 -34.28 -3.61 29.81
CA GLY A 16 -34.36 -5.06 29.97
C GLY A 16 -34.54 -5.60 28.54
N ALA A 17 -33.68 -6.52 28.09
CA ALA A 17 -33.93 -7.36 26.92
C ALA A 17 -32.99 -8.58 26.99
N SER A 18 -33.44 -9.58 27.73
CA SER A 18 -32.92 -10.93 27.73
C SER A 18 -33.20 -11.60 26.39
N PHE A 19 -32.17 -12.07 25.68
CA PHE A 19 -32.33 -13.09 24.64
C PHE A 19 -31.56 -14.34 25.07
N ASN A 20 -32.34 -15.34 25.48
CA ASN A 20 -31.91 -16.71 25.68
C ASN A 20 -31.62 -17.34 24.30
N VAL A 21 -30.48 -18.01 24.17
CA VAL A 21 -30.37 -19.20 23.31
C VAL A 21 -29.56 -20.23 24.08
N SER A 22 -30.26 -21.09 24.81
CA SER A 22 -29.72 -22.36 25.28
C SER A 22 -29.70 -23.35 24.13
N GLU A 23 -28.69 -24.22 24.19
CA GLU A 23 -28.67 -25.58 23.62
C GLU A 23 -28.75 -25.75 22.10
N LEU A 24 -27.61 -26.15 21.54
CA LEU A 24 -27.52 -27.46 20.89
C LEU A 24 -26.07 -27.96 20.89
N MET A 25 -25.76 -28.80 21.88
CA MET A 25 -24.70 -29.81 21.75
C MET A 25 -25.18 -30.88 20.77
N VAL A 26 -24.43 -31.13 19.70
CA VAL A 26 -24.41 -32.44 19.04
C VAL A 26 -22.96 -32.90 18.97
N SER A 27 -22.65 -33.84 19.86
CA SER A 27 -21.51 -34.73 19.79
C SER A 27 -21.80 -35.79 18.74
N SER A 28 -20.91 -35.97 17.77
CA SER A 28 -20.71 -37.25 17.09
C SER A 28 -19.26 -37.32 16.64
N GLN A 29 -18.54 -38.27 17.25
CA GLN A 29 -17.21 -38.69 16.88
C GLN A 29 -17.29 -39.43 15.54
N ASP A 30 -16.37 -39.15 14.61
CA ASP A 30 -15.61 -40.19 13.92
C ASP A 30 -14.38 -39.58 13.24
N THR A 31 -13.27 -40.31 13.27
CA THR A 31 -11.94 -39.82 12.87
C THR A 31 -11.61 -40.46 11.53
N ILE A 32 -11.44 -39.69 10.45
CA ILE A 32 -10.82 -40.20 9.22
C ILE A 32 -9.76 -39.22 8.73
N VAL A 33 -8.60 -39.80 8.46
CA VAL A 33 -7.29 -39.18 8.20
C VAL A 33 -7.11 -38.93 6.70
N LYS A 34 -6.70 -37.70 6.34
CA LYS A 34 -5.85 -37.30 5.20
C LYS A 34 -6.20 -37.85 3.79
N GLY A 35 -6.72 -36.97 2.93
CA GLY A 35 -6.78 -37.22 1.48
C GLY A 35 -7.43 -36.08 0.69
N GLN A 36 -6.61 -35.42 -0.14
CA GLN A 36 -6.89 -34.76 -1.42
C GLN A 36 -8.29 -34.20 -1.77
N ASP A 37 -8.25 -32.96 -2.25
CA ASP A 37 -9.13 -32.37 -3.29
C ASP A 37 -10.66 -32.54 -3.13
N SER A 38 -11.28 -31.62 -2.40
CA SER A 38 -12.73 -31.46 -2.42
C SER A 38 -13.18 -30.82 -3.74
N THR A 39 -13.37 -31.68 -4.74
CA THR A 39 -14.14 -31.38 -5.95
C THR A 39 -15.54 -30.91 -5.57
N LYS A 40 -15.82 -29.61 -5.69
CA LYS A 40 -17.20 -29.12 -5.68
C LYS A 40 -17.78 -29.29 -7.08
N VAL A 41 -18.50 -30.39 -7.28
CA VAL A 41 -19.37 -30.59 -8.45
C VAL A 41 -20.55 -29.64 -8.31
N ALA A 42 -20.53 -28.52 -9.03
CA ALA A 42 -21.68 -27.65 -9.17
C ALA A 42 -22.51 -28.12 -10.38
N TYR A 43 -23.77 -28.45 -10.15
CA TYR A 43 -24.75 -28.66 -11.22
C TYR A 43 -24.91 -27.34 -11.99
N VAL A 44 -24.32 -27.26 -13.17
CA VAL A 44 -24.48 -26.13 -14.10
C VAL A 44 -25.83 -26.33 -14.81
N ARG A 45 -26.76 -25.40 -14.61
CA ARG A 45 -27.84 -25.21 -15.59
C ARG A 45 -27.26 -24.39 -16.73
N GLU A 46 -27.23 -24.99 -17.91
CA GLU A 46 -26.90 -24.35 -19.18
C GLU A 46 -27.98 -23.31 -19.49
N ASP A 47 -27.63 -22.03 -19.35
CA ASP A 47 -27.88 -20.95 -20.32
C ASP A 47 -27.54 -19.60 -19.69
N ASP A 48 -26.33 -19.07 -19.96
CA ASP A 48 -26.08 -17.62 -19.92
C ASP A 48 -24.70 -17.30 -20.54
N PRO A 49 -24.64 -16.64 -21.70
CA PRO A 49 -23.39 -16.28 -22.35
C PRO A 49 -22.81 -14.99 -21.76
N LYS A 50 -21.50 -15.01 -21.46
CA LYS A 50 -20.62 -13.85 -21.20
C LYS A 50 -20.75 -13.17 -19.82
N MET A 51 -20.18 -13.79 -18.79
CA MET A 51 -19.63 -12.99 -17.69
C MET A 51 -18.36 -13.65 -17.13
N LYS A 52 -17.23 -13.44 -17.83
CA LYS A 52 -15.91 -13.65 -17.21
C LYS A 52 -15.76 -12.62 -16.10
N LYS A 53 -16.18 -12.98 -14.87
CA LYS A 53 -15.88 -12.22 -13.66
C LYS A 53 -14.36 -12.14 -13.55
N LYS A 54 -13.78 -11.02 -13.98
CA LYS A 54 -12.36 -10.74 -13.80
C LYS A 54 -12.11 -10.80 -12.30
N ALA A 55 -11.33 -11.78 -11.86
CA ALA A 55 -10.88 -11.87 -10.48
C ALA A 55 -10.34 -10.49 -10.03
N PRO A 56 -10.58 -10.06 -8.78
CA PRO A 56 -10.11 -8.77 -8.29
C PRO A 56 -8.60 -8.70 -8.54
N THR A 57 -8.19 -7.78 -9.41
CA THR A 57 -6.79 -7.62 -9.77
C THR A 57 -6.10 -7.08 -8.52
N VAL A 58 -5.39 -7.95 -7.80
CA VAL A 58 -4.56 -7.56 -6.67
C VAL A 58 -3.63 -6.47 -7.17
N LYS A 59 -3.83 -5.22 -6.72
CA LYS A 59 -2.96 -4.11 -7.09
C LYS A 59 -1.56 -4.47 -6.58
N LYS A 60 -0.64 -4.69 -7.51
CA LYS A 60 0.77 -4.94 -7.22
C LYS A 60 1.54 -3.63 -7.26
N THR A 61 2.63 -3.57 -6.50
CA THR A 61 3.63 -2.51 -6.61
C THR A 61 4.07 -2.39 -8.08
N ARG A 62 3.95 -1.19 -8.65
CA ARG A 62 4.24 -0.95 -10.07
C ARG A 62 4.56 0.50 -10.37
N ILE A 63 5.27 0.71 -11.47
CA ILE A 63 5.40 2.01 -12.12
C ILE A 63 4.18 2.18 -13.04
N SER A 64 3.40 3.24 -12.83
CA SER A 64 2.16 3.51 -13.56
C SER A 64 2.37 4.44 -14.76
N TYR A 65 3.37 5.31 -14.72
CA TYR A 65 3.67 6.26 -15.80
C TYR A 65 5.16 6.61 -15.84
N LYS A 66 5.67 6.83 -17.06
CA LYS A 66 7.02 7.35 -17.32
C LYS A 66 7.00 8.31 -18.52
N ARG A 67 7.73 9.41 -18.42
CA ARG A 67 7.95 10.40 -19.49
C ARG A 67 9.43 10.76 -19.58
N ASP A 68 9.99 10.76 -20.79
CA ASP A 68 11.38 11.15 -21.08
C ASP A 68 12.45 10.43 -20.24
N VAL A 69 12.18 9.16 -19.94
CA VAL A 69 13.03 8.26 -19.14
C VAL A 69 13.23 6.96 -19.92
N GLN A 70 14.47 6.48 -20.03
CA GLN A 70 14.77 5.21 -20.72
C GLN A 70 14.21 4.02 -19.93
N ARG A 71 14.56 3.96 -18.64
CA ARG A 71 14.14 2.87 -17.75
C ARG A 71 13.82 3.40 -16.36
N ALA A 72 12.79 2.85 -15.75
CA ALA A 72 12.53 3.00 -14.33
C ALA A 72 12.30 1.61 -13.73
N SER A 73 12.85 1.36 -12.56
CA SER A 73 12.65 0.12 -11.82
C SER A 73 12.43 0.41 -10.34
N LEU A 74 11.57 -0.41 -9.73
CA LEU A 74 11.36 -0.44 -8.29
C LEU A 74 11.96 -1.72 -7.75
N SER A 75 12.82 -1.60 -6.75
CA SER A 75 13.41 -2.74 -6.05
C SER A 75 13.21 -2.59 -4.55
N LYS A 76 12.77 -3.67 -3.89
CA LYS A 76 12.65 -3.71 -2.44
C LYS A 76 14.04 -4.03 -1.87
N GLN A 77 14.56 -3.15 -1.03
CA GLN A 77 15.86 -3.33 -0.36
C GLN A 77 15.71 -4.00 1.00
N SER A 78 14.65 -3.68 1.74
CA SER A 78 14.33 -4.30 3.02
C SER A 78 12.82 -4.39 3.21
N ALA A 79 12.37 -5.38 3.99
CA ALA A 79 10.99 -5.46 4.47
C ALA A 79 10.70 -4.48 5.61
N GLU A 80 11.75 -3.92 6.22
CA GLU A 80 11.67 -3.02 7.37
C GLU A 80 11.79 -1.56 6.93
N GLY A 81 11.11 -0.69 7.67
CA GLY A 81 11.01 0.74 7.37
C GLY A 81 9.94 1.07 6.32
N ASN A 82 9.66 2.37 6.15
CA ASN A 82 8.71 2.89 5.16
C ASN A 82 9.36 4.06 4.44
N MET A 83 10.23 3.74 3.49
CA MET A 83 11.06 4.72 2.79
C MET A 83 11.22 4.37 1.31
N ILE A 84 11.23 5.39 0.46
CA ILE A 84 11.59 5.27 -0.96
C ILE A 84 12.77 6.18 -1.22
N ASP A 85 13.84 5.59 -1.74
CA ASP A 85 15.02 6.29 -2.23
C ASP A 85 14.94 6.43 -3.75
N VAL A 86 15.12 7.63 -4.28
CA VAL A 86 15.07 7.92 -5.71
C VAL A 86 16.49 8.13 -6.22
N ILE A 87 16.95 7.20 -7.05
CA ILE A 87 18.28 7.22 -7.64
C ILE A 87 18.15 7.45 -9.13
N VAL A 88 18.62 8.60 -9.60
CA VAL A 88 18.69 8.93 -11.01
C VAL A 88 20.07 8.60 -11.54
N MET A 89 20.12 7.86 -12.64
CA MET A 89 21.33 7.34 -13.29
C MET A 89 21.41 7.91 -14.71
N GLN A 90 22.58 8.44 -15.08
CA GLN A 90 22.87 8.88 -16.44
C GLN A 90 24.23 8.32 -16.86
N SER A 91 24.28 7.62 -18.00
CA SER A 91 25.51 7.02 -18.55
C SER A 91 26.30 6.20 -17.52
N GLY A 92 25.60 5.44 -16.68
CA GLY A 92 26.18 4.57 -15.63
C GLY A 92 26.60 5.28 -14.34
N ARG A 93 26.38 6.60 -14.20
CA ARG A 93 26.71 7.38 -13.00
C ARG A 93 25.46 7.91 -12.32
N VAL A 94 25.49 8.02 -10.99
CA VAL A 94 24.42 8.67 -10.23
C VAL A 94 24.47 10.17 -10.50
N LEU A 95 23.35 10.72 -10.95
CA LEU A 95 23.17 12.15 -11.13
C LEU A 95 22.71 12.77 -9.80
N ARG A 96 23.62 13.46 -9.12
CA ARG A 96 23.36 14.05 -7.78
C ARG A 96 22.69 15.42 -7.84
N ASN A 97 22.99 16.20 -8.87
CA ASN A 97 22.46 17.55 -9.04
C ASN A 97 21.32 17.49 -10.04
N LEU A 98 20.12 17.17 -9.54
CA LEU A 98 18.90 17.22 -10.32
C LEU A 98 18.32 18.63 -10.26
N GLU A 99 17.89 19.16 -11.40
CA GLU A 99 17.27 20.47 -11.50
C GLU A 99 15.76 20.37 -11.31
N ASP A 100 15.15 21.37 -10.65
CA ASP A 100 13.69 21.48 -10.47
C ASP A 100 13.02 20.18 -9.94
N VAL A 101 13.64 19.51 -8.96
CA VAL A 101 13.08 18.29 -8.37
C VAL A 101 11.79 18.62 -7.63
N GLN A 102 10.71 17.98 -8.06
CA GLN A 102 9.41 18.04 -7.41
C GLN A 102 8.97 16.62 -7.07
N LEU A 103 8.72 16.41 -5.78
CA LEU A 103 8.16 15.18 -5.25
C LEU A 103 6.69 15.41 -4.94
N ALA A 104 5.84 14.44 -5.24
CA ALA A 104 4.44 14.46 -4.82
C ALA A 104 4.06 13.05 -4.35
N GLY A 105 3.79 12.93 -3.07
CA GLY A 105 3.35 11.68 -2.43
C GLY A 105 1.93 11.81 -1.93
N SER A 106 1.18 10.72 -1.99
CA SER A 106 -0.15 10.59 -1.36
C SER A 106 -0.11 10.65 0.18
N SER A 107 1.02 10.31 0.79
CA SER A 107 1.24 10.36 2.24
C SER A 107 2.74 10.47 2.58
N GLY A 108 3.08 10.60 3.86
CA GLY A 108 4.46 10.66 4.33
C GLY A 108 5.15 12.00 4.06
N ASN A 109 6.46 12.02 4.32
CA ASN A 109 7.33 13.18 4.18
C ASN A 109 8.12 13.08 2.88
N GLN A 110 8.25 14.20 2.19
CA GLN A 110 9.09 14.33 0.99
C GLN A 110 10.43 14.91 1.42
N LEU A 111 11.52 14.28 1.01
CA LEU A 111 12.87 14.81 1.23
C LEU A 111 13.55 15.02 -0.10
N ALA A 112 13.98 16.25 -0.34
CA ALA A 112 14.77 16.63 -1.50
C ALA A 112 15.98 17.44 -0.99
N SER A 113 17.09 16.75 -0.83
CA SER A 113 18.39 17.26 -0.43
C SER A 113 19.42 16.89 -1.49
N GLN A 114 20.57 17.57 -1.51
CA GLN A 114 21.63 17.32 -2.50
C GLN A 114 22.12 15.85 -2.55
N ASN A 115 22.04 15.14 -1.42
CA ASN A 115 22.48 13.75 -1.30
C ASN A 115 21.34 12.73 -1.22
N PHE A 116 20.09 13.18 -1.10
CA PHE A 116 18.96 12.29 -0.88
C PHE A 116 17.69 12.88 -1.46
N VAL A 117 17.03 12.12 -2.33
CA VAL A 117 15.74 12.46 -2.92
C VAL A 117 14.82 11.27 -2.69
N GLY A 118 13.68 11.50 -2.04
CA GLY A 118 12.82 10.37 -1.68
C GLY A 118 11.66 10.70 -0.76
N PHE A 119 11.07 9.64 -0.24
CA PHE A 119 9.91 9.69 0.64
C PHE A 119 10.18 8.90 1.91
N GLU A 120 9.71 9.39 3.05
CA GLU A 120 9.80 8.73 4.35
C GLU A 120 8.43 8.68 5.03
N ASN A 121 8.25 7.76 5.98
CA ASN A 121 7.03 7.63 6.80
C ASN A 121 5.74 7.50 5.96
N MET A 122 5.81 6.80 4.83
CA MET A 122 4.65 6.65 3.94
C MET A 122 3.64 5.64 4.50
N VAL A 123 2.37 5.86 4.18
CA VAL A 123 1.26 4.95 4.47
C VAL A 123 0.90 4.17 3.20
N ILE A 124 0.76 2.86 3.33
CA ILE A 124 0.40 1.96 2.22
C ILE A 124 -1.13 1.85 2.11
N PRO A 125 -1.72 1.90 0.91
CA PRO A 125 -1.07 2.04 -0.41
C PRO A 125 -0.52 3.45 -0.63
N PHE A 126 0.71 3.52 -1.14
CA PHE A 126 1.37 4.79 -1.42
C PHE A 126 1.47 5.03 -2.92
N GLU A 127 0.93 6.15 -3.38
CA GLU A 127 1.16 6.68 -4.73
C GLU A 127 2.16 7.84 -4.68
N GLY A 128 3.18 7.77 -5.53
CA GLY A 128 4.25 8.74 -5.60
C GLY A 128 4.51 9.20 -7.04
N THR A 129 4.85 10.47 -7.19
CA THR A 129 5.26 11.10 -8.43
C THR A 129 6.58 11.81 -8.20
N VAL A 130 7.53 11.59 -9.11
CA VAL A 130 8.82 12.27 -9.15
C VAL A 130 8.90 13.02 -10.47
N ARG A 131 9.11 14.32 -10.39
CA ARG A 131 9.38 15.20 -11.53
C ARG A 131 10.74 15.85 -11.34
N PHE A 132 11.49 15.96 -12.42
CA PHE A 132 12.79 16.62 -12.40
C PHE A 132 13.20 16.99 -13.83
N ARG A 133 14.12 17.93 -13.93
CA ARG A 133 14.77 18.29 -15.17
C ARG A 133 16.18 17.77 -15.21
N ALA A 134 16.55 17.24 -16.36
CA ALA A 134 17.92 16.82 -16.62
C ALA A 134 18.20 16.78 -18.13
N SER A 135 19.46 17.03 -18.47
CA SER A 135 19.93 17.00 -19.85
C SER A 135 19.87 15.60 -20.45
N ASN A 136 19.82 15.51 -21.78
CA ASN A 136 20.07 14.26 -22.50
C ASN A 136 21.53 13.81 -22.32
N GLN A 137 21.85 12.59 -22.78
CA GLN A 137 23.21 12.05 -22.69
C GLN A 137 24.26 12.88 -23.44
N MET A 138 23.84 13.67 -24.44
CA MET A 138 24.73 14.57 -25.19
C MET A 138 24.92 15.95 -24.53
N GLY A 139 24.16 16.27 -23.48
CA GLY A 139 24.19 17.57 -22.81
C GLY A 139 23.60 18.73 -23.62
N THR A 140 22.89 18.46 -24.72
CA THR A 140 22.45 19.49 -25.69
C THR A 140 21.05 20.03 -25.43
N ALA A 141 20.20 19.26 -24.75
CA ALA A 141 18.83 19.65 -24.45
C ALA A 141 18.40 19.13 -23.08
N THR A 142 17.64 19.94 -22.34
CA THR A 142 17.07 19.63 -21.03
C THR A 142 15.61 19.24 -21.18
N TYR A 143 15.23 18.11 -20.58
CA TYR A 143 13.87 17.57 -20.65
C TYR A 143 13.21 17.52 -19.28
N ASP A 144 11.89 17.71 -19.27
CA ASP A 144 11.07 17.54 -18.08
C ASP A 144 10.61 16.08 -17.95
N ARG A 145 11.16 15.39 -16.96
CA ARG A 145 11.01 13.97 -16.76
C ARG A 145 10.03 13.70 -15.64
N GLU A 146 9.18 12.70 -15.84
CA GLU A 146 8.16 12.34 -14.85
C GLU A 146 8.07 10.83 -14.71
N VAL A 147 8.04 10.36 -13.46
CA VAL A 147 7.78 8.96 -13.12
C VAL A 147 6.70 8.91 -12.06
N ARG A 148 5.64 8.13 -12.30
CA ARG A 148 4.60 7.83 -11.31
C ARG A 148 4.62 6.37 -10.95
N PHE A 149 4.41 6.07 -9.68
CA PHE A 149 4.43 4.71 -9.18
C PHE A 149 3.48 4.51 -8.00
N THR A 150 3.19 3.25 -7.71
CA THR A 150 2.38 2.81 -6.57
C THR A 150 3.12 1.72 -5.81
N ILE A 151 3.26 1.88 -4.50
CA ILE A 151 3.79 0.88 -3.57
C ILE A 151 2.63 0.30 -2.76
N MET A 152 2.54 -1.03 -2.74
CA MET A 152 1.47 -1.78 -2.08
C MET A 152 1.95 -2.57 -0.86
N GLU A 153 3.25 -2.53 -0.57
CA GLU A 153 3.86 -3.27 0.54
C GLU A 153 4.82 -2.38 1.31
N GLN A 154 4.81 -2.53 2.64
CA GLN A 154 5.76 -1.87 3.53
C GLN A 154 7.19 -2.35 3.24
N GLY A 155 8.15 -1.48 3.53
CA GLY A 155 9.57 -1.71 3.35
C GLY A 155 10.32 -0.51 2.82
N ARG A 156 11.63 -0.69 2.70
CA ARG A 156 12.53 0.25 2.01
C ARG A 156 12.59 -0.11 0.54
N TRP A 157 12.24 0.83 -0.31
CA TRP A 157 12.24 0.68 -1.76
C TRP A 157 13.25 1.63 -2.39
N VAL A 158 13.83 1.21 -3.51
CA VAL A 158 14.67 2.06 -4.36
C VAL A 158 13.99 2.19 -5.71
N LEU A 159 13.63 3.42 -6.07
CA LEU A 159 13.23 3.82 -7.40
C LEU A 159 14.48 4.22 -8.18
N ARG A 160 14.93 3.34 -9.06
CA ARG A 160 16.03 3.62 -9.97
C ARG A 160 15.49 4.12 -11.30
N ILE A 161 16.01 5.24 -11.77
CA ILE A 161 15.62 5.90 -13.02
C ILE A 161 16.87 6.04 -13.88
N ASP A 162 16.93 5.36 -15.03
CA ASP A 162 18.03 5.48 -15.99
C ASP A 162 17.62 6.38 -17.18
N LEU A 163 18.54 7.28 -17.57
CA LEU A 163 18.39 8.38 -18.52
C LEU A 163 19.18 8.23 -19.81
#